data_AF-A0AAD1XL14-F1
#
_entry.id   AF-A0AAD1XL14-F1
#
_cell.length_a   1.000
_cell.length_b   1.000
_cell.length_c   1.000
_cell.angle_alpha   90.00
_cell.angle_beta   90.00
_cell.angle_gamma   90.00
#
_symmetry.space_group_name_H-M   'P 1'
#
loop_
_entity.id
_entity.type
_entity.pdbx_description
1 polymer ?
#
loop_
_entity_poly.entity_id
_entity_poly.type
_entity_poly.pdbx_seq_one_letter_code
_entity_poly.pdbx_strand_id
1 'polypeptide(L)'
;MRYLKKRKIVNIKSKIKPKLEPEVLPLMSYNEETGVKSLLTVSHNLRGFGSQKATQIAESLRLSASYYGFYSLSANQLGIMHRIFTVHKHLKKGLWLYPISDQSDIVSKEIFEKLDPLNIEMAIENYDIYINPKIVAVTETEEYGWERCGSLDGLKARIKRPIGIQLVYQDETGSFKEKEFFDFEARVVNHEIDHCDGKNIIHWSLSEGNIEIDQHLKEQYKSLGEEIHKYQEKIQQLKKDDPAVFMKDERFKSQYTKDGIKWNVVKNAYGNPIPYKEETLKFNMDFNLEMFNAAQKDKRRMDLKQEFFSS
;
A
#
# COMPACT_ATOMS: atom_id res chain seq x y z
N MET A 1 65.68 23.07 28.59
CA MET A 1 64.98 23.62 27.40
C MET A 1 64.28 22.50 26.65
N ARG A 2 62.94 22.55 26.60
CA ARG A 2 62.05 21.60 25.92
C ARG A 2 62.25 21.65 24.40
N TYR A 3 62.41 20.50 23.75
CA TYR A 3 62.11 20.34 22.32
C TYR A 3 60.98 19.30 22.18
N LEU A 4 59.75 19.81 22.01
CA LEU A 4 58.55 19.02 21.71
C LEU A 4 58.55 18.62 20.23
N LYS A 5 58.73 17.33 19.93
CA LYS A 5 58.44 16.77 18.60
C LYS A 5 56.91 16.75 18.40
N LYS A 6 56.40 17.61 17.51
CA LYS A 6 55.00 17.58 17.04
C LYS A 6 54.71 16.20 16.40
N ARG A 7 53.89 15.38 17.06
CA ARG A 7 53.28 14.19 16.43
C ARG A 7 52.31 14.68 15.36
N LYS A 8 52.49 14.22 14.12
CA LYS A 8 51.51 14.36 13.04
C LYS A 8 50.21 13.70 13.51
N ILE A 9 49.17 14.52 13.72
CA ILE A 9 47.79 14.03 13.83
C ILE A 9 47.45 13.48 12.45
N VAL A 10 47.45 12.15 12.32
CA VAL A 10 46.87 11.49 11.16
C VAL A 10 45.38 11.74 11.26
N ASN A 11 44.88 12.66 10.44
CA ASN A 11 43.46 12.92 10.32
C ASN A 11 42.85 11.74 9.58
N ILE A 12 42.51 10.68 10.31
CA ILE A 12 41.62 9.63 9.84
C ILE A 12 40.23 10.25 9.84
N LYS A 13 39.97 11.14 8.87
CA LYS A 13 38.60 11.27 8.35
C LYS A 13 38.32 9.92 7.74
N SER A 14 37.75 9.04 8.56
CA SER A 14 37.17 7.80 8.11
C SER A 14 36.27 8.17 6.93
N LYS A 15 36.50 7.54 5.78
CA LYS A 15 35.61 7.58 4.63
C LYS A 15 34.34 6.79 4.96
N ILE A 16 33.70 7.09 6.09
CA ILE A 16 32.35 6.62 6.38
C ILE A 16 31.50 7.50 5.47
N LYS A 17 31.02 6.92 4.36
CA LYS A 17 29.91 7.52 3.63
C LYS A 17 28.83 7.83 4.69
N PRO A 18 28.28 9.05 4.74
CA PRO A 18 27.22 9.35 5.70
C PRO A 18 26.17 8.25 5.58
N LYS A 19 25.80 7.67 6.73
CA LYS A 19 24.66 6.76 6.78
C LYS A 19 23.47 7.65 6.38
N LEU A 20 22.94 7.46 5.17
CA LEU A 20 21.64 7.98 4.77
C LEU A 20 20.65 7.51 5.84
N GLU A 21 20.22 8.44 6.68
CA GLU A 21 19.24 8.17 7.73
C GLU A 21 17.86 7.96 7.08
N PRO A 22 17.02 7.07 7.63
CA PRO A 22 15.64 6.93 7.18
C PRO A 22 14.84 8.19 7.49
N GLU A 23 13.91 8.54 6.60
CA GLU A 23 13.06 9.72 6.74
C GLU A 23 11.58 9.36 6.54
N VAL A 24 10.70 10.14 7.16
CA VAL A 24 9.27 10.05 6.90
C VAL A 24 9.01 10.62 5.52
N LEU A 25 8.45 9.82 4.62
CA LEU A 25 8.17 10.21 3.25
C LEU A 25 6.71 10.65 3.10
N PRO A 26 6.42 11.64 2.25
CA PRO A 26 5.06 12.09 2.03
C PRO A 26 4.23 11.01 1.32
N LEU A 27 2.99 10.85 1.79
CA LEU A 27 2.03 9.95 1.16
C LEU A 27 1.57 10.49 -0.20
N MET A 28 1.64 9.63 -1.20
CA MET A 28 1.08 9.86 -2.52
C MET A 28 -0.44 9.77 -2.45
N SER A 29 -1.10 10.88 -2.78
CA SER A 29 -2.54 11.02 -2.71
C SER A 29 -3.19 10.92 -4.09
N TYR A 30 -4.35 10.27 -4.16
CA TYR A 30 -5.14 10.15 -5.39
C TYR A 30 -5.71 11.48 -5.91
N ASN A 31 -5.65 12.56 -5.13
CA ASN A 31 -6.04 13.91 -5.55
C ASN A 31 -4.86 14.74 -6.08
N GLU A 32 -3.69 14.13 -6.23
CA GLU A 32 -2.47 14.74 -6.80
C GLU A 32 -2.02 13.97 -8.04
N GLU A 33 -1.58 14.69 -9.09
CA GLU A 33 -1.20 14.07 -10.37
C GLU A 33 -0.05 13.08 -10.20
N THR A 34 0.98 13.48 -9.45
CA THR A 34 2.11 12.63 -9.07
C THR A 34 1.65 11.40 -8.30
N GLY A 35 0.65 11.56 -7.44
CA GLY A 35 0.08 10.46 -6.66
C GLY A 35 -0.66 9.46 -7.53
N VAL A 36 -1.56 9.91 -8.41
CA VAL A 36 -2.27 9.02 -9.36
C VAL A 36 -1.27 8.23 -10.20
N LYS A 37 -0.25 8.88 -10.76
CA LYS A 37 0.79 8.21 -11.54
C LYS A 37 1.51 7.15 -10.71
N SER A 38 1.88 7.48 -9.48
CA SER A 38 2.57 6.57 -8.56
C SER A 38 1.73 5.34 -8.21
N LEU A 39 0.45 5.55 -7.88
CA LEU A 39 -0.48 4.51 -7.42
C LEU A 39 -0.91 3.55 -8.53
N LEU A 40 -0.84 3.98 -9.80
CA LEU A 40 -1.20 3.17 -10.97
C LEU A 40 0.00 2.54 -11.69
N THR A 41 1.23 2.79 -11.21
CA THR A 41 2.44 2.22 -11.80
C THR A 41 2.73 0.84 -11.18
N VAL A 42 3.01 -0.14 -12.04
CA VAL A 42 3.49 -1.46 -11.61
C VAL A 42 4.91 -1.33 -11.07
N SER A 43 5.10 -1.73 -9.81
CA SER A 43 6.41 -1.70 -9.17
C SER A 43 7.33 -2.81 -9.70
N HIS A 44 8.62 -2.52 -9.83
CA HIS A 44 9.64 -3.51 -10.21
C HIS A 44 10.31 -4.16 -9.00
N ASN A 45 10.89 -5.34 -9.20
CA ASN A 45 11.60 -6.03 -8.12
C ASN A 45 12.74 -5.17 -7.56
N LEU A 46 12.85 -5.08 -6.23
CA LEU A 46 14.03 -4.57 -5.56
C LEU A 46 15.22 -5.51 -5.82
N ARG A 47 16.38 -4.92 -6.07
CA ARG A 47 17.67 -5.58 -6.25
C ARG A 47 18.71 -4.91 -5.35
N GLY A 48 19.87 -5.53 -5.19
CA GLY A 48 20.95 -4.96 -4.39
C GLY A 48 20.68 -5.03 -2.88
N PHE A 49 20.21 -6.20 -2.41
CA PHE A 49 20.05 -6.50 -0.98
C PHE A 49 21.35 -6.23 -0.21
N GLY A 50 21.22 -5.76 1.04
CA GLY A 50 22.35 -5.33 1.87
C GLY A 50 23.00 -4.00 1.44
N SER A 51 22.55 -3.37 0.34
CA SER A 51 22.99 -2.02 0.00
C SER A 51 22.33 -0.97 0.90
N GLN A 52 23.05 0.11 1.17
CA GLN A 52 22.54 1.26 1.91
C GLN A 52 21.20 1.80 1.37
N LYS A 53 21.02 1.77 0.04
CA LYS A 53 19.78 2.20 -0.60
C LYS A 53 18.61 1.27 -0.29
N ALA A 54 18.84 -0.05 -0.34
CA ALA A 54 17.79 -1.03 -0.03
C ALA A 54 17.36 -0.93 1.44
N THR A 55 18.34 -0.81 2.35
CA THR A 55 18.09 -0.57 3.79
C THR A 55 17.29 0.71 4.01
N GLN A 56 17.69 1.83 3.39
CA GLN A 56 17.00 3.11 3.56
C GLN A 56 15.55 3.06 3.07
N ILE A 57 15.28 2.38 1.95
CA ILE A 57 13.90 2.20 1.46
C ILE A 57 13.06 1.44 2.49
N ALA A 58 13.57 0.32 3.02
CA ALA A 58 12.85 -0.51 3.98
C ALA A 58 12.61 0.21 5.31
N GLU A 59 13.61 0.94 5.82
CA GLU A 59 13.49 1.72 7.06
C GLU A 59 12.54 2.91 6.89
N SER A 60 12.67 3.70 5.81
CA SER A 60 11.79 4.85 5.55
C SER A 60 10.33 4.43 5.34
N LEU A 61 10.11 3.26 4.74
CA LEU A 61 8.76 2.70 4.57
C LEU A 61 8.11 2.36 5.92
N ARG A 62 8.82 1.67 6.80
CA ARG A 62 8.36 1.35 8.16
C ARG A 62 8.12 2.61 8.98
N LEU A 63 9.06 3.54 8.90
CA LEU A 63 8.99 4.83 9.58
C LEU A 63 7.74 5.62 9.15
N SER A 64 7.48 5.68 7.85
CA SER A 64 6.31 6.37 7.30
C SER A 64 5.00 5.66 7.71
N ALA A 65 4.95 4.33 7.66
CA ALA A 65 3.77 3.57 8.10
C ALA A 65 3.44 3.85 9.57
N SER A 66 4.45 3.88 10.44
CA SER A 66 4.27 4.23 11.84
C SER A 66 3.83 5.69 12.03
N TYR A 67 4.46 6.64 11.32
CA TYR A 67 4.13 8.06 11.40
C TYR A 67 2.67 8.34 11.05
N TYR A 68 2.16 7.71 10.00
CA TYR A 68 0.76 7.85 9.58
C TYR A 68 -0.23 6.97 10.35
N GLY A 69 0.26 6.12 11.26
CA GLY A 69 -0.59 5.21 12.02
C GLY A 69 -1.27 4.15 11.15
N PHE A 70 -0.56 3.64 10.15
CA PHE A 70 -1.06 2.60 9.25
C PHE A 70 -0.63 1.22 9.69
N TYR A 71 -1.54 0.24 9.59
CA TYR A 71 -1.17 -1.16 9.80
C TYR A 71 -0.30 -1.72 8.68
N SER A 72 -0.35 -1.13 7.49
CA SER A 72 0.45 -1.54 6.34
C SER A 72 0.67 -0.38 5.38
N LEU A 73 1.73 -0.47 4.58
CA LEU A 73 2.06 0.54 3.59
C LEU A 73 2.94 -0.06 2.48
N SER A 74 2.58 0.18 1.23
CA SER A 74 3.37 -0.18 0.06
C SER A 74 4.22 0.99 -0.42
N ALA A 75 5.44 0.72 -0.87
CA ALA A 75 6.39 1.76 -1.27
C ALA A 75 5.93 2.67 -2.41
N ASN A 76 5.07 2.19 -3.31
CA ASN A 76 4.51 3.05 -4.37
C ASN A 76 3.54 4.11 -3.83
N GLN A 77 3.01 3.93 -2.63
CA GLN A 77 2.26 4.98 -1.92
C GLN A 77 3.18 6.08 -1.40
N LEU A 78 4.51 5.93 -1.49
CA LEU A 78 5.52 6.94 -1.14
C LEU A 78 6.33 7.39 -2.37
N GLY A 79 5.90 7.05 -3.59
CA GLY A 79 6.63 7.40 -4.82
C GLY A 79 7.76 6.43 -5.18
N ILE A 80 7.93 5.33 -4.45
CA ILE A 80 9.02 4.38 -4.66
C ILE A 80 8.49 3.15 -5.40
N MET A 81 8.86 3.01 -6.68
CA MET A 81 8.35 1.96 -7.58
C MET A 81 9.03 0.59 -7.38
N HIS A 82 9.29 0.21 -6.14
CA HIS A 82 9.82 -1.12 -5.81
C HIS A 82 8.73 -2.00 -5.19
N ARG A 83 8.74 -3.29 -5.52
CA ARG A 83 7.82 -4.28 -4.92
C ARG A 83 8.23 -4.56 -3.48
N ILE A 84 7.89 -3.66 -2.59
CA ILE A 84 8.16 -3.76 -1.16
C ILE A 84 6.99 -3.13 -0.42
N PHE A 85 6.48 -3.86 0.57
CA PHE A 85 5.49 -3.35 1.50
C PHE A 85 5.85 -3.73 2.93
N THR A 86 5.27 -3.02 3.88
CA THR A 86 5.42 -3.27 5.30
C THR A 86 4.08 -3.59 5.94
N VAL A 87 4.06 -4.45 6.96
CA VAL A 87 2.86 -4.80 7.75
C VAL A 87 3.23 -4.84 9.22
N HIS A 88 2.41 -4.21 10.06
CA HIS A 88 2.57 -4.23 11.50
C HIS A 88 2.42 -5.65 12.04
N LYS A 89 3.25 -6.00 13.03
CA LYS A 89 3.28 -7.35 13.64
C LYS A 89 2.00 -7.72 14.39
N HIS A 90 1.19 -6.72 14.77
CA HIS A 90 -0.06 -6.93 15.50
C HIS A 90 -1.22 -6.23 14.79
N LEU A 91 -2.01 -7.00 14.03
CA LEU A 91 -3.22 -6.49 13.38
C LEU A 91 -4.46 -6.70 14.26
N LYS A 92 -5.29 -5.67 14.40
CA LYS A 92 -6.63 -5.80 15.00
C LYS A 92 -7.66 -5.96 13.88
N LYS A 93 -8.44 -7.05 13.92
CA LYS A 93 -9.38 -7.42 12.85
C LYS A 93 -10.32 -6.26 12.48
N GLY A 94 -10.34 -5.92 11.19
CA GLY A 94 -11.24 -4.90 10.64
C GLY A 94 -10.82 -3.44 10.87
N LEU A 95 -9.69 -3.22 11.55
CA LEU A 95 -9.12 -1.89 11.75
C LEU A 95 -7.99 -1.70 10.74
N TRP A 96 -8.14 -0.73 9.84
CA TRP A 96 -7.15 -0.39 8.80
C TRP A 96 -6.16 0.69 9.25
N LEU A 97 -6.53 1.43 10.29
CA LEU A 97 -5.74 2.45 10.97
C LEU A 97 -5.70 2.09 12.45
N TYR A 98 -4.69 2.57 13.19
CA TYR A 98 -4.75 2.45 14.64
C TYR A 98 -5.91 3.28 15.22
N PRO A 99 -6.67 2.74 16.17
CA PRO A 99 -7.55 3.56 16.99
C PRO A 99 -6.68 4.48 17.85
N ILE A 100 -6.77 5.79 17.63
CA ILE A 100 -6.02 6.85 18.37
C ILE A 100 -6.23 6.74 19.90
N SER A 101 -7.30 6.07 20.35
CA SER A 101 -7.67 5.92 21.76
C SER A 101 -6.91 4.84 22.53
N ASP A 102 -6.21 3.90 21.89
CA ASP A 102 -5.36 2.90 22.58
C ASP A 102 -3.93 3.47 22.67
N GLN A 103 -3.72 4.37 23.64
CA GLN A 103 -2.48 5.15 23.86
C GLN A 103 -1.28 4.35 24.40
N SER A 104 -1.13 3.06 24.10
CA SER A 104 0.07 2.30 24.53
C SER A 104 1.15 2.17 23.46
N ASP A 105 0.78 2.16 22.17
CA ASP A 105 1.71 1.84 21.07
C ASP A 105 1.85 2.95 20.02
N ILE A 106 1.12 4.06 20.19
CA ILE A 106 1.13 5.18 19.25
C ILE A 106 2.00 6.29 19.80
N VAL A 107 3.00 6.62 18.99
CA VAL A 107 3.59 7.94 18.98
C VAL A 107 2.68 8.79 18.07
N SER A 108 1.81 9.64 18.64
CA SER A 108 0.97 10.56 17.84
C SER A 108 1.86 11.47 16.98
N LYS A 109 1.38 12.09 15.90
CA LYS A 109 2.17 13.05 15.10
C LYS A 109 2.89 14.10 15.97
N GLU A 110 2.23 14.59 17.02
CA GLU A 110 2.80 15.51 18.02
C GLU A 110 3.84 14.86 18.96
N ILE A 111 3.72 13.56 19.24
CA ILE A 111 4.73 12.78 19.98
C ILE A 111 5.87 12.40 19.02
N PHE A 112 5.61 12.19 17.72
CA PHE A 112 6.53 11.76 16.65
C PHE A 112 7.54 12.85 16.35
N GLU A 113 7.03 14.08 16.21
CA GLU A 113 7.81 15.30 16.07
C GLU A 113 8.64 15.63 17.33
N LYS A 114 8.36 14.96 18.47
CA LYS A 114 9.08 15.11 19.75
C LYS A 114 9.91 13.88 20.12
N LEU A 115 10.02 12.88 19.25
CA LEU A 115 10.61 11.59 19.62
C LEU A 115 12.11 11.63 19.85
N ASP A 116 12.50 11.05 20.98
CA ASP A 116 13.82 10.47 21.25
C ASP A 116 14.13 9.35 20.22
N PRO A 117 15.38 9.23 19.70
CA PRO A 117 15.83 8.13 18.85
C PRO A 117 15.35 6.72 19.21
N LEU A 118 15.18 6.42 20.51
CA LEU A 118 14.68 5.11 20.97
C LEU A 118 13.27 4.78 20.45
N ASN A 119 12.43 5.78 20.22
CA ASN A 119 11.07 5.58 19.73
C ASN A 119 10.99 5.38 18.21
N ILE A 120 12.00 5.85 17.46
CA ILE A 120 12.14 5.59 16.02
C ILE A 120 12.50 4.13 15.77
N GLU A 121 13.43 3.59 16.56
CA GLU A 121 13.81 2.18 16.46
C GLU A 121 12.62 1.27 16.78
N MET A 122 11.90 1.54 17.87
CA MET A 122 10.67 0.81 18.22
C MET A 122 9.57 0.92 17.13
N ALA A 123 9.39 2.11 16.54
CA ALA A 123 8.46 2.32 15.43
C ALA A 123 8.81 1.47 14.20
N ILE A 124 10.10 1.28 13.91
CA ILE A 124 10.58 0.45 12.80
C ILE A 124 10.43 -1.05 13.16
N GLU A 125 10.81 -1.45 14.37
CA GLU A 125 10.81 -2.84 14.80
C GLU A 125 9.41 -3.46 14.88
N ASN A 126 8.37 -2.65 15.04
CA ASN A 126 6.98 -3.10 15.10
C ASN A 126 6.41 -3.58 13.75
N TYR A 127 7.18 -3.48 12.66
CA TYR A 127 6.74 -3.84 11.32
C TYR A 127 7.63 -4.91 10.68
N ASP A 128 6.99 -5.89 10.05
CA ASP A 128 7.61 -6.83 9.12
C ASP A 128 7.69 -6.23 7.72
N ILE A 129 8.78 -6.52 7.01
CA ILE A 129 9.01 -6.07 5.63
C ILE A 129 8.95 -7.24 4.65
N TYR A 130 8.27 -7.04 3.52
CA TYR A 130 8.05 -8.06 2.50
C TYR A 130 8.58 -7.55 1.16
N ILE A 131 9.69 -8.11 0.69
CA ILE A 131 10.38 -7.67 -0.54
C ILE A 131 10.10 -8.67 -1.67
N ASN A 132 9.84 -8.15 -2.87
CA ASN A 132 9.47 -8.90 -4.05
C ASN A 132 8.37 -9.96 -3.82
N PRO A 133 7.29 -9.61 -3.10
CA PRO A 133 6.23 -10.54 -2.69
C PRO A 133 5.45 -11.09 -3.89
N LYS A 134 5.08 -12.37 -3.81
CA LYS A 134 4.29 -13.11 -4.79
C LYS A 134 3.32 -14.07 -4.09
N ILE A 135 2.03 -13.95 -4.41
CA ILE A 135 1.02 -14.93 -3.98
C ILE A 135 1.16 -16.18 -4.85
N VAL A 136 1.43 -17.33 -4.22
CA VAL A 136 1.61 -18.61 -4.93
C VAL A 136 0.37 -19.50 -4.85
N ALA A 137 -0.43 -19.36 -3.80
CA ALA A 137 -1.71 -20.05 -3.66
C ALA A 137 -2.71 -19.21 -2.85
N VAL A 138 -3.99 -19.46 -3.06
CA VAL A 138 -5.10 -18.81 -2.34
C VAL A 138 -6.14 -19.86 -1.95
N THR A 139 -6.87 -19.64 -0.86
CA THR A 139 -7.98 -20.52 -0.50
C THR A 139 -9.12 -20.43 -1.53
N GLU A 140 -9.88 -21.51 -1.70
CA GLU A 140 -11.12 -21.50 -2.49
C GLU A 140 -12.20 -20.64 -1.83
N THR A 141 -12.25 -20.66 -0.50
CA THR A 141 -13.16 -19.82 0.28
C THR A 141 -12.75 -18.35 0.17
N GLU A 142 -13.71 -17.51 -0.16
CA GLU A 142 -13.56 -16.06 -0.25
C GLU A 142 -14.63 -15.34 0.58
N GLU A 143 -14.33 -14.12 1.03
CA GLU A 143 -15.25 -13.26 1.76
C GLU A 143 -15.21 -11.80 1.27
N TYR A 144 -16.36 -11.13 1.32
CA TYR A 144 -16.43 -9.69 1.14
C TYR A 144 -16.07 -8.97 2.44
N GLY A 145 -15.21 -7.96 2.33
CA GLY A 145 -14.85 -7.08 3.45
C GLY A 145 -14.62 -5.66 2.97
N TRP A 146 -14.81 -4.69 3.88
CA TRP A 146 -14.52 -3.29 3.62
C TRP A 146 -13.02 -3.04 3.73
N GLU A 147 -12.45 -2.40 2.71
CA GLU A 147 -11.06 -1.95 2.66
C GLU A 147 -10.99 -0.42 2.62
N ARG A 148 -9.93 0.11 3.21
CA ARG A 148 -9.55 1.53 3.20
C ARG A 148 -8.10 1.64 2.75
N CYS A 149 -7.74 2.76 2.16
CA CYS A 149 -6.37 3.02 1.71
C CYS A 149 -6.00 4.45 2.07
N GLY A 150 -4.87 4.67 2.76
CA GLY A 150 -4.43 6.01 3.15
C GLY A 150 -4.24 6.95 1.96
N SER A 151 -3.91 6.40 0.78
CA SER A 151 -3.75 7.17 -0.46
C SER A 151 -5.07 7.57 -1.13
N LEU A 152 -6.19 7.01 -0.68
CA LEU A 152 -7.55 7.23 -1.22
C LEU A 152 -8.46 7.78 -0.12
N ASP A 153 -8.11 8.96 0.38
CA ASP A 153 -8.80 9.55 1.53
C ASP A 153 -10.31 9.72 1.29
N GLY A 154 -11.06 9.35 2.33
CA GLY A 154 -12.52 9.33 2.36
C GLY A 154 -13.20 8.24 1.54
N LEU A 155 -12.45 7.36 0.87
CA LEU A 155 -13.00 6.25 0.10
C LEU A 155 -12.84 4.92 0.84
N LYS A 156 -13.85 4.07 0.70
CA LYS A 156 -13.80 2.66 1.08
C LYS A 156 -14.39 1.81 -0.04
N ALA A 157 -13.92 0.58 -0.18
CA ALA A 157 -14.47 -0.36 -1.14
C ALA A 157 -14.76 -1.72 -0.48
N ARG A 158 -15.82 -2.40 -0.92
CA ARG A 158 -16.16 -3.73 -0.45
C ARG A 158 -15.65 -4.78 -1.43
N ILE A 159 -14.53 -5.40 -1.08
CA ILE A 159 -13.75 -6.27 -1.98
C ILE A 159 -13.85 -7.73 -1.53
N LYS A 160 -14.03 -8.64 -2.49
CA LYS A 160 -14.03 -10.09 -2.27
C LYS A 160 -12.60 -10.63 -2.31
N ARG A 161 -12.12 -11.19 -1.20
CA ARG A 161 -10.76 -11.73 -1.04
C ARG A 161 -10.80 -13.20 -0.61
N PRO A 162 -9.79 -14.01 -0.97
CA PRO A 162 -9.61 -15.32 -0.34
C PRO A 162 -9.37 -15.15 1.17
N ILE A 163 -9.93 -16.05 1.98
CA ILE A 163 -9.70 -16.03 3.44
C ILE A 163 -8.28 -16.41 3.82
N GLY A 164 -7.51 -17.02 2.92
CA GLY A 164 -6.10 -17.34 3.14
C GLY A 164 -5.27 -17.26 1.88
N ILE A 165 -3.99 -16.94 2.06
CA ILE A 165 -3.00 -16.87 0.98
C ILE A 165 -1.68 -17.51 1.41
N GLN A 166 -0.97 -18.07 0.44
CA GLN A 166 0.44 -18.43 0.59
C GLN A 166 1.28 -17.40 -0.15
N LEU A 167 2.22 -16.81 0.57
CA LEU A 167 3.11 -15.77 0.07
C LEU A 167 4.54 -16.29 0.01
N VAL A 168 5.19 -16.12 -1.14
CA VAL A 168 6.64 -16.20 -1.26
C VAL A 168 7.19 -14.78 -1.38
N TYR A 169 8.21 -14.47 -0.58
CA TYR A 169 8.84 -13.15 -0.55
C TYR A 169 10.33 -13.29 -0.21
N GLN A 170 11.05 -12.18 -0.27
CA GLN A 170 12.43 -12.07 0.20
C GLN A 170 12.47 -11.18 1.45
N ASP A 171 13.29 -11.55 2.43
CA ASP A 171 13.61 -10.68 3.56
C ASP A 171 14.68 -9.63 3.21
N GLU A 172 15.08 -8.80 4.17
CA GLU A 172 16.08 -7.74 4.00
C GLU A 172 17.47 -8.26 3.56
N THR A 173 17.76 -9.54 3.82
CA THR A 173 19.00 -10.20 3.38
C THR A 173 18.89 -10.69 1.93
N GLY A 174 17.69 -10.71 1.36
CA GLY A 174 17.39 -11.29 0.06
C GLY A 174 17.05 -12.78 0.11
N SER A 175 16.98 -13.37 1.30
CA SER A 175 16.65 -14.78 1.47
C SER A 175 15.17 -15.01 1.22
N PHE A 176 14.84 -16.05 0.44
CA PHE A 176 13.46 -16.43 0.17
C PHE A 176 12.79 -16.98 1.44
N LYS A 177 11.56 -16.54 1.66
CA LYS A 177 10.68 -16.95 2.74
C LYS A 177 9.32 -17.33 2.16
N GLU A 178 8.64 -18.23 2.84
CA GLU A 178 7.27 -18.59 2.56
C GLU A 178 6.46 -18.42 3.85
N LYS A 179 5.29 -17.78 3.73
CA LYS A 179 4.39 -17.54 4.88
C LYS A 179 2.94 -17.66 4.42
N GLU A 180 2.13 -18.33 5.24
CA GLU A 180 0.69 -18.41 5.06
C GLU A 180 0.04 -17.32 5.91
N PHE A 181 -0.96 -16.64 5.36
CA PHE A 181 -1.76 -15.65 6.05
C PHE A 181 -3.22 -16.04 5.96
N PHE A 182 -3.99 -15.68 7.00
CA PHE A 182 -5.42 -15.94 7.07
C PHE A 182 -6.21 -14.71 7.51
N ASP A 183 -7.52 -14.74 7.28
CA ASP A 183 -8.49 -13.74 7.68
C ASP A 183 -8.05 -12.30 7.30
N PHE A 184 -7.92 -11.43 8.31
CA PHE A 184 -7.61 -10.03 8.12
C PHE A 184 -6.17 -9.80 7.65
N GLU A 185 -5.22 -10.63 8.11
CA GLU A 185 -3.83 -10.54 7.64
C GLU A 185 -3.74 -10.88 6.15
N ALA A 186 -4.46 -11.92 5.70
CA ALA A 186 -4.53 -12.28 4.29
C ALA A 186 -5.11 -11.12 3.45
N ARG A 187 -6.15 -10.44 3.95
CA ARG A 187 -6.74 -9.26 3.28
C ARG A 187 -5.75 -8.10 3.18
N VAL A 188 -5.06 -7.77 4.26
CA VAL A 188 -4.05 -6.68 4.28
C VAL A 188 -2.90 -7.00 3.33
N VAL A 189 -2.37 -8.22 3.35
CA VAL A 189 -1.28 -8.61 2.44
C VAL A 189 -1.74 -8.61 0.97
N ASN A 190 -2.97 -9.05 0.66
CA ASN A 190 -3.52 -8.91 -0.69
C ASN A 190 -3.59 -7.44 -1.13
N HIS A 191 -4.02 -6.54 -0.25
CA HIS A 191 -4.13 -5.11 -0.52
C HIS A 191 -2.77 -4.50 -0.89
N GLU A 192 -1.73 -4.79 -0.12
CA GLU A 192 -0.39 -4.26 -0.41
C GLU A 192 0.23 -4.84 -1.69
N ILE A 193 -0.12 -6.07 -2.05
CA ILE A 193 0.32 -6.68 -3.31
C ILE A 193 -0.39 -6.05 -4.50
N ASP A 194 -1.67 -5.70 -4.38
CA ASP A 194 -2.36 -4.94 -5.41
C ASP A 194 -1.67 -3.60 -5.66
N HIS A 195 -1.22 -2.91 -4.61
CA HIS A 195 -0.41 -1.71 -4.74
C HIS A 195 0.88 -1.96 -5.52
N CYS A 196 1.61 -3.05 -5.24
CA CYS A 196 2.78 -3.43 -6.03
C CYS A 196 2.46 -3.68 -7.52
N ASP A 197 1.21 -4.07 -7.81
CA ASP A 197 0.70 -4.34 -9.16
C ASP A 197 0.06 -3.10 -9.83
N GLY A 198 0.21 -1.91 -9.25
CA GLY A 198 -0.39 -0.67 -9.78
C GLY A 198 -1.91 -0.64 -9.68
N LYS A 199 -2.47 -1.41 -8.73
CA LYS A 199 -3.91 -1.46 -8.42
C LYS A 199 -4.13 -0.89 -7.03
N ASN A 200 -5.33 -0.38 -6.82
CA ASN A 200 -5.78 0.14 -5.55
C ASN A 200 -7.25 -0.28 -5.35
N ILE A 201 -7.84 0.05 -4.20
CA ILE A 201 -9.19 -0.40 -3.84
C ILE A 201 -10.30 0.08 -4.79
N ILE A 202 -10.07 1.08 -5.66
CA ILE A 202 -11.05 1.54 -6.64
C ILE A 202 -10.90 0.88 -8.01
N HIS A 203 -9.85 0.06 -8.22
CA HIS A 203 -9.69 -0.69 -9.46
C HIS A 203 -10.89 -1.61 -9.71
N TRP A 204 -11.46 -1.58 -10.92
CA TRP A 204 -12.75 -2.22 -11.21
C TRP A 204 -12.74 -3.74 -10.95
N SER A 205 -11.63 -4.42 -11.26
CA SER A 205 -11.53 -5.87 -11.08
C SER A 205 -11.38 -6.30 -9.61
N LEU A 206 -11.20 -5.33 -8.70
CA LEU A 206 -11.15 -5.56 -7.26
C LEU A 206 -12.46 -5.15 -6.62
N SER A 207 -12.87 -3.90 -6.84
CA SER A 207 -14.06 -3.30 -6.23
C SER A 207 -15.36 -3.80 -6.85
N GLU A 208 -15.32 -4.13 -8.14
CA GLU A 208 -16.49 -4.37 -8.97
C GLU A 208 -17.56 -3.29 -8.84
N GLY A 209 -17.12 -2.03 -8.68
CA GLY A 209 -17.99 -0.87 -8.48
C GLY A 209 -18.46 -0.67 -7.02
N ASN A 210 -18.17 -1.58 -6.10
CA ASN A 210 -18.57 -1.48 -4.69
C ASN A 210 -17.70 -0.48 -3.92
N ILE A 211 -17.74 0.79 -4.33
CA ILE A 211 -16.99 1.92 -3.79
C ILE A 211 -17.99 2.87 -3.11
N GLU A 212 -17.63 3.36 -1.94
CA GLU A 212 -18.41 4.35 -1.21
C GLU A 212 -17.51 5.46 -0.67
N ILE A 213 -18.06 6.67 -0.61
CA ILE A 213 -17.52 7.76 0.19
C ILE A 213 -17.96 7.56 1.63
N ASP A 214 -17.05 7.77 2.57
CA ASP A 214 -17.35 7.77 3.98
C ASP A 214 -18.50 8.71 4.32
N GLN A 215 -19.39 8.24 5.20
CA GLN A 215 -20.64 8.92 5.51
C GLN A 215 -20.43 10.37 5.96
N HIS A 216 -19.39 10.63 6.78
CA HIS A 216 -19.08 11.96 7.29
C HIS A 216 -18.46 12.91 6.24
N LEU A 217 -18.05 12.38 5.09
CA LEU A 217 -17.40 13.11 4.00
C LEU A 217 -18.29 13.29 2.77
N LYS A 218 -19.46 12.62 2.70
CA LYS A 218 -20.36 12.66 1.53
C LYS A 218 -20.71 14.07 1.04
N GLU A 219 -21.01 14.99 1.96
CA GLU A 219 -21.35 16.38 1.61
C GLU A 219 -20.16 17.17 1.06
N GLN A 220 -18.95 16.80 1.48
CA GLN A 220 -17.72 17.47 1.06
C GLN A 220 -17.30 16.99 -0.34
N TYR A 221 -17.54 15.70 -0.65
CA TYR A 221 -17.11 15.04 -1.88
C TYR A 221 -18.26 14.79 -2.86
N LYS A 222 -19.06 15.82 -3.16
CA LYS A 222 -20.23 15.70 -4.04
C LYS A 222 -19.86 15.34 -5.49
N SER A 223 -18.86 16.01 -6.07
CA SER A 223 -18.45 15.73 -7.46
C SER A 223 -17.88 14.32 -7.58
N LEU A 224 -17.10 13.90 -6.58
CA LEU A 224 -16.57 12.55 -6.50
C LEU A 224 -17.68 11.50 -6.38
N GLY A 225 -18.72 11.79 -5.59
CA GLY A 225 -19.89 10.92 -5.46
C GLY A 225 -20.65 10.73 -6.77
N GLU A 226 -20.79 11.80 -7.55
CA GLU A 226 -21.39 11.75 -8.88
C GLU A 226 -20.57 10.88 -9.85
N GLU A 227 -19.23 10.98 -9.84
CA GLU A 227 -18.37 10.13 -10.68
C GLU A 227 -18.37 8.66 -10.23
N ILE A 228 -18.39 8.38 -8.92
CA ILE A 228 -18.55 7.01 -8.39
C ILE A 228 -19.86 6.40 -8.89
N HIS A 229 -20.95 7.16 -8.90
CA HIS A 229 -22.24 6.66 -9.36
C HIS A 229 -22.22 6.29 -10.85
N LYS A 230 -21.69 7.17 -11.71
CA LYS A 230 -21.51 6.88 -13.15
C LYS A 230 -20.67 5.63 -13.37
N TYR A 231 -19.61 5.47 -12.58
CA TYR A 231 -18.76 4.30 -12.67
C TYR A 231 -19.47 3.02 -12.24
N GLN A 232 -20.25 3.07 -11.16
CA GLN A 232 -21.08 1.94 -10.73
C GLN A 232 -22.01 1.49 -11.86
N GLU A 233 -22.69 2.42 -12.53
CA GLU A 233 -23.54 2.12 -13.70
C GLU A 233 -22.73 1.48 -14.84
N LYS A 234 -21.56 2.04 -15.19
CA LYS A 234 -20.66 1.47 -16.21
C LYS A 234 -20.23 0.04 -15.85
N ILE A 235 -19.92 -0.25 -14.59
CA ILE A 235 -19.54 -1.60 -14.15
C ILE A 235 -20.72 -2.56 -14.19
N GLN A 236 -21.93 -2.15 -13.80
CA GLN A 236 -23.12 -3.00 -13.92
C GLN A 236 -23.41 -3.33 -15.39
N GLN A 237 -23.23 -2.37 -16.29
CA GLN A 237 -23.36 -2.60 -17.72
C GLN A 237 -22.28 -3.58 -18.23
N LEU A 238 -21.01 -3.40 -17.85
CA LEU A 238 -19.93 -4.32 -18.21
C LEU A 238 -20.16 -5.75 -17.70
N LYS A 239 -20.68 -5.89 -16.48
CA LYS A 239 -21.07 -7.20 -15.92
C LYS A 239 -22.14 -7.91 -16.75
N LYS A 240 -23.06 -7.13 -17.33
CA LYS A 240 -24.13 -7.65 -18.19
C LYS A 240 -23.60 -8.02 -19.59
N ASP A 241 -22.71 -7.21 -20.13
CA ASP A 241 -22.21 -7.35 -21.51
C ASP A 241 -21.09 -8.40 -21.64
N ASP A 242 -20.18 -8.47 -20.67
CA ASP A 242 -19.06 -9.43 -20.66
C ASP A 242 -18.80 -9.96 -19.23
N PRO A 243 -19.63 -10.89 -18.72
CA PRO A 243 -19.47 -11.43 -17.37
C PRO A 243 -18.14 -12.18 -17.17
N ALA A 244 -17.52 -12.69 -18.24
CA ALA A 244 -16.26 -13.42 -18.17
C ALA A 244 -15.10 -12.56 -17.66
N VAL A 245 -15.15 -11.24 -17.86
CA VAL A 245 -14.14 -10.28 -17.36
C VAL A 245 -14.10 -10.23 -15.82
N PHE A 246 -15.15 -10.70 -15.14
CA PHE A 246 -15.21 -10.82 -13.68
C PHE A 246 -14.95 -12.25 -13.18
N MET A 247 -14.79 -13.23 -14.07
CA MET A 247 -14.55 -14.62 -13.69
C MET A 247 -13.08 -14.85 -13.35
N LYS A 248 -12.84 -15.36 -12.14
CA LYS A 248 -11.50 -15.48 -11.52
C LYS A 248 -10.79 -16.81 -11.82
N ASP A 249 -11.49 -17.79 -12.39
CA ASP A 249 -11.08 -19.20 -12.41
C ASP A 249 -9.93 -19.51 -13.36
N GLU A 250 -9.74 -18.71 -14.41
CA GLU A 250 -8.65 -18.93 -15.36
C GLU A 250 -7.26 -18.69 -14.76
N ARG A 251 -7.17 -18.12 -13.56
CA ARG A 251 -5.93 -17.78 -12.86
C ARG A 251 -5.30 -18.95 -12.11
N PHE A 252 -5.91 -20.13 -12.05
CA PHE A 252 -5.41 -21.25 -11.22
C PHE A 252 -4.97 -22.45 -12.06
N LYS A 253 -3.80 -23.02 -11.75
CA LYS A 253 -3.21 -24.15 -12.52
C LYS A 253 -3.50 -25.52 -11.93
N SER A 254 -3.68 -25.59 -10.62
CA SER A 254 -3.88 -26.83 -9.89
C SER A 254 -4.49 -26.52 -8.53
N GLN A 255 -4.97 -27.55 -7.85
CA GLN A 255 -5.49 -27.47 -6.49
C GLN A 255 -4.80 -28.49 -5.59
N TYR A 256 -4.71 -28.18 -4.30
CA TYR A 256 -4.32 -29.13 -3.26
C TYR A 256 -5.10 -28.85 -1.98
N THR A 257 -5.07 -29.82 -1.06
CA THR A 257 -5.67 -29.66 0.27
C THR A 257 -4.58 -29.76 1.32
N LYS A 258 -4.56 -28.82 2.26
CA LYS A 258 -3.66 -28.79 3.41
C LYS A 258 -4.48 -28.43 4.64
N ASP A 259 -4.37 -29.22 5.69
CA ASP A 259 -5.08 -29.02 6.96
C ASP A 259 -6.61 -28.86 6.80
N GLY A 260 -7.20 -29.60 5.85
CA GLY A 260 -8.63 -29.54 5.53
C GLY A 260 -9.07 -28.32 4.70
N ILE A 261 -8.14 -27.43 4.36
CA ILE A 261 -8.40 -26.23 3.54
C ILE A 261 -8.02 -26.53 2.09
N LYS A 262 -8.92 -26.20 1.16
CA LYS A 262 -8.66 -26.29 -0.28
C LYS A 262 -7.95 -25.03 -0.77
N TRP A 263 -6.85 -25.23 -1.48
CA TRP A 263 -6.00 -24.20 -2.03
C TRP A 263 -5.93 -24.29 -3.55
N ASN A 264 -6.05 -23.13 -4.19
CA ASN A 264 -5.87 -22.90 -5.61
C ASN A 264 -4.47 -22.35 -5.87
N VAL A 265 -3.65 -23.08 -6.64
CA VAL A 265 -2.30 -22.62 -7.01
C VAL A 265 -2.41 -21.62 -8.16
N VAL A 266 -1.81 -20.45 -7.98
CA VAL A 266 -1.86 -19.34 -8.94
C VAL A 266 -1.01 -19.68 -10.17
N LYS A 267 -1.60 -19.59 -11.36
CA LYS A 267 -0.88 -19.62 -12.66
C LYS A 267 0.10 -18.47 -12.70
N ASN A 268 1.29 -18.73 -13.23
CA ASN A 268 2.31 -17.69 -13.39
C ASN A 268 2.61 -16.91 -12.11
N ALA A 269 2.52 -17.54 -10.92
CA ALA A 269 2.91 -16.88 -9.66
C ALA A 269 4.31 -16.23 -9.74
N TYR A 270 5.19 -16.76 -10.61
CA TYR A 270 6.51 -16.22 -10.87
C TYR A 270 6.64 -15.39 -12.16
N GLY A 271 5.64 -15.38 -13.04
CA GLY A 271 5.61 -14.64 -14.30
C GLY A 271 4.98 -13.25 -14.17
N ASN A 272 4.91 -12.52 -15.28
CA ASN A 272 4.15 -11.26 -15.32
C ASN A 272 2.65 -11.58 -15.19
N PRO A 273 1.86 -10.72 -14.51
CA PRO A 273 0.41 -10.82 -14.53
C PRO A 273 -0.08 -10.91 -15.98
N ILE A 274 -1.11 -11.71 -16.24
CA ILE A 274 -1.78 -11.67 -17.54
C ILE A 274 -2.34 -10.25 -17.67
N PRO A 275 -1.87 -9.45 -18.65
CA PRO A 275 -2.35 -8.09 -18.80
C PRO A 275 -3.84 -8.14 -19.16
N TYR A 276 -4.63 -7.21 -18.60
CA TYR A 276 -5.98 -7.03 -19.10
C TYR A 276 -5.94 -6.63 -20.57
N LYS A 277 -7.06 -6.85 -21.30
CA LYS A 277 -7.23 -6.29 -22.65
C LYS A 277 -6.94 -4.78 -22.59
N GLU A 278 -6.36 -4.24 -23.66
CA GLU A 278 -5.96 -2.81 -23.72
C GLU A 278 -7.15 -1.87 -23.41
N GLU A 279 -8.33 -2.21 -23.91
CA GLU A 279 -9.60 -1.52 -23.63
C GLU A 279 -9.91 -1.43 -22.14
N THR A 280 -9.65 -2.51 -21.40
CA THR A 280 -9.87 -2.60 -19.95
C THR A 280 -8.85 -1.79 -19.16
N LEU A 281 -7.59 -1.77 -19.62
CA LEU A 281 -6.55 -0.90 -19.05
C LEU A 281 -6.90 0.57 -19.26
N LYS A 282 -7.33 0.92 -20.48
CA LYS A 282 -7.77 2.27 -20.83
C LYS A 282 -8.98 2.70 -20.01
N PHE A 283 -10.00 1.86 -19.90
CA PHE A 283 -11.17 2.11 -19.06
C PHE A 283 -10.77 2.40 -17.60
N ASN A 284 -9.87 1.59 -17.03
CA ASN A 284 -9.40 1.82 -15.67
C ASN A 284 -8.64 3.15 -15.53
N MET A 285 -7.78 3.48 -16.50
CA MET A 285 -7.03 4.74 -16.51
C MET A 285 -7.97 5.95 -16.61
N ASP A 286 -8.89 5.92 -17.57
CA ASP A 286 -9.88 6.99 -17.80
C ASP A 286 -10.72 7.22 -16.54
N PHE A 287 -11.20 6.14 -15.90
CA PHE A 287 -11.94 6.24 -14.65
C PHE A 287 -11.11 6.84 -13.50
N ASN A 288 -9.86 6.42 -13.32
CA ASN A 288 -9.01 7.00 -12.27
C ASN A 288 -8.78 8.50 -12.50
N LEU A 289 -8.65 8.94 -13.75
CA LEU A 289 -8.54 10.35 -14.12
C LEU A 289 -9.84 11.13 -13.86
N GLU A 290 -11.00 10.55 -14.20
CA GLU A 290 -12.33 11.12 -13.88
C GLU A 290 -12.48 11.33 -12.37
N MET A 291 -12.16 10.32 -11.57
CA MET A 291 -12.17 10.37 -10.10
C MET A 291 -11.20 11.40 -9.52
N PHE A 292 -9.97 11.44 -10.03
CA PHE A 292 -8.96 12.44 -9.66
C PHE A 292 -9.46 13.86 -9.88
N ASN A 293 -9.99 14.15 -11.07
CA ASN A 293 -10.50 15.47 -11.41
C ASN A 293 -11.68 15.87 -10.51
N ALA A 294 -12.57 14.93 -10.21
CA ALA A 294 -13.68 15.15 -9.30
C ALA A 294 -13.22 15.42 -7.87
N ALA A 295 -12.27 14.64 -7.36
CA ALA A 295 -11.69 14.84 -6.03
C ALA A 295 -10.95 16.19 -5.91
N GLN A 296 -10.19 16.61 -6.94
CA GLN A 296 -9.56 17.93 -6.96
C GLN A 296 -10.58 19.05 -6.95
N LYS A 297 -11.66 18.91 -7.72
CA LYS A 297 -12.74 19.90 -7.78
C LYS A 297 -13.39 20.08 -6.41
N ASP A 298 -13.64 18.98 -5.70
CA ASP A 298 -14.19 19.03 -4.35
C ASP A 298 -13.20 19.62 -3.34
N LYS A 299 -11.92 19.23 -3.38
CA LYS A 299 -10.86 19.81 -2.53
C LYS A 299 -10.77 21.34 -2.70
N ARG A 300 -10.69 21.84 -3.94
CA ARG A 300 -10.65 23.29 -4.22
C ARG A 300 -11.87 24.03 -3.65
N ARG A 301 -13.05 23.41 -3.67
CA ARG A 301 -14.26 24.01 -3.07
C ARG A 301 -14.18 24.08 -1.54
N MET A 302 -13.55 23.09 -0.91
CA MET A 302 -13.33 23.10 0.55
C MET A 302 -12.31 24.18 0.93
N ASP A 303 -11.21 24.27 0.21
CA ASP A 303 -10.15 25.25 0.44
C ASP A 303 -10.69 26.69 0.35
N LEU A 304 -11.45 26.99 -0.72
CA LEU A 304 -12.09 28.31 -0.90
C LEU A 304 -13.07 28.67 0.22
N LYS A 305 -13.79 27.69 0.77
CA LYS A 305 -14.68 27.92 1.91
C LYS A 305 -13.87 28.26 3.16
N GLN A 306 -12.80 27.52 3.44
CA GLN A 306 -11.94 27.78 4.60
C GLN A 306 -11.31 29.17 4.53
N GLU A 307 -10.78 29.57 3.36
CA GLU A 307 -10.24 30.91 3.14
C GLU A 307 -11.28 32.00 3.46
N PHE A 308 -12.49 31.86 2.93
CA PHE A 308 -13.60 32.80 3.16
C PHE A 308 -14.05 32.91 4.62
N PHE A 309 -13.99 31.82 5.39
CA PHE A 309 -14.32 31.83 6.83
C PHE A 309 -13.15 32.27 7.72
N SER A 310 -11.92 32.31 7.17
CA SER A 310 -10.71 32.73 7.88
C SER A 310 -10.32 34.20 7.64
N SER A 311 -10.97 34.86 6.66
CA SER A 311 -10.83 36.29 6.32
C SER A 311 -11.90 37.15 6.99
#